data_AF-A0A974BEY5-F1
#
_entry.id   AF-A0A974BEY5-F1
#
_cell.length_a   1.000
_cell.length_b   1.000
_cell.length_c   1.000
_cell.angle_alpha   90.00
_cell.angle_beta   90.00
_cell.angle_gamma   90.00
#
_symmetry.space_group_name_H-M   'P 1'
#
loop_
_entity.id
_entity.type
_entity.pdbx_description
1 polymer ?
#
loop_
_entity_poly.entity_id
_entity_poly.type
_entity_poly.pdbx_seq_one_letter_code
_entity_poly.pdbx_strand_id
1 'polypeptide(L)'
;MWPSVSILCVLAAFANARSIPYYPPLSSDLVNHINKLNTTWKAGHNFHNADMSYVKKLCGTFLGGPKLPERVDFAADMELPDNFDSRTQWPNCPTISEIRDQGSCGSCWAFGAVEAISDRICVHTNAKVSVEVSAEDLLSCCGFECGMGCNGGYPSGAWRYWTERGLVSGGLYDSHVGCRPYSIPPCEHHVNGSRPPCTGEGGGTPRCSRHCEPGYSPSYKEDKHYGITSYGVPRSEKEIMAEIYKNGPVEGAFIVYEDFLMYKSGVYQHVSGEQVGGHAIRILGWGVENDTPYWLVANSWNTDWGDNGFFKILRGEDHCGIESEVVAGIPRTEQYWKRM
;
A
#
# COMPACT_ATOMS: atom_id res chain seq x y z
N MET A 1 -12.91 50.18 -65.21
CA MET A 1 -12.63 50.14 -63.76
C MET A 1 -13.70 49.27 -63.11
N TRP A 2 -13.36 48.02 -62.75
CA TRP A 2 -14.23 47.13 -61.99
C TRP A 2 -13.69 47.07 -60.55
N PRO A 3 -14.51 47.28 -59.50
CA PRO A 3 -14.05 47.01 -58.15
C PRO A 3 -14.24 45.53 -57.85
N SER A 4 -13.15 44.88 -57.45
CA SER A 4 -13.17 43.52 -56.92
C SER A 4 -13.61 43.58 -55.46
N VAL A 5 -14.76 42.99 -55.14
CA VAL A 5 -15.19 42.78 -53.75
C VAL A 5 -14.70 41.40 -53.33
N SER A 6 -13.68 41.37 -52.47
CA SER A 6 -13.22 40.14 -51.83
C SER A 6 -14.14 39.84 -50.65
N ILE A 7 -14.93 38.77 -50.75
CA ILE A 7 -15.74 38.25 -49.64
C ILE A 7 -14.82 37.44 -48.73
N LEU A 8 -14.55 37.97 -47.54
CA LEU A 8 -13.82 37.26 -46.50
C LEU A 8 -14.80 36.31 -45.78
N CYS A 9 -14.80 35.03 -46.15
CA CYS A 9 -15.51 33.99 -45.39
C CYS A 9 -14.75 33.67 -44.11
N VAL A 10 -15.17 34.25 -42.98
CA VAL A 10 -14.71 33.85 -41.65
C VAL A 10 -15.42 32.54 -41.28
N LEU A 11 -14.72 31.42 -41.43
CA LEU A 11 -15.14 30.13 -40.84
C LEU A 11 -14.94 30.22 -39.32
N ALA A 12 -16.03 30.47 -38.59
CA ALA A 12 -16.05 30.32 -37.13
C ALA A 12 -16.03 28.82 -36.79
N ALA A 13 -14.87 28.30 -36.41
CA ALA A 13 -14.76 26.98 -35.81
C ALA A 13 -15.30 27.05 -34.38
N PHE A 14 -16.53 26.59 -34.16
CA PHE A 14 -17.04 26.35 -32.81
C PHE A 14 -16.30 25.15 -32.22
N ALA A 15 -15.27 25.42 -31.41
CA ALA A 15 -14.71 24.41 -30.52
C ALA A 15 -15.77 24.09 -29.46
N ASN A 16 -16.46 22.95 -29.62
CA ASN A 16 -17.26 22.37 -28.55
C ASN A 16 -16.30 21.88 -27.46
N ALA A 17 -15.94 22.77 -26.53
CA ALA A 17 -15.34 22.36 -25.27
C ALA A 17 -16.42 21.58 -24.50
N ARG A 18 -16.45 20.26 -24.66
CA ARG A 18 -17.23 19.39 -23.78
C ARG A 18 -16.62 19.56 -22.39
N SER A 19 -17.29 20.28 -21.51
CA SER A 19 -16.94 20.33 -20.10
C SER A 19 -17.01 18.90 -19.57
N ILE A 20 -15.87 18.36 -19.14
CA ILE A 20 -15.83 17.06 -18.44
C ILE A 20 -16.71 17.25 -17.19
N PRO A 21 -17.74 16.40 -16.99
CA PRO A 21 -18.59 16.52 -15.82
C PRO A 21 -17.75 16.30 -14.56
N TYR A 22 -17.74 17.31 -13.68
CA TYR A 22 -17.11 17.22 -12.36
C TYR A 22 -18.05 16.52 -11.40
N TYR A 23 -17.57 15.46 -10.77
CA TYR A 23 -18.26 14.75 -9.70
C TYR A 23 -17.54 15.02 -8.39
N PRO A 24 -18.22 15.55 -7.35
CA PRO A 24 -17.56 15.76 -6.07
C PRO A 24 -16.97 14.45 -5.53
N PRO A 25 -15.79 14.48 -4.89
CA PRO A 25 -15.20 13.29 -4.28
C PRO A 25 -16.16 12.73 -3.23
N LEU A 26 -16.11 11.42 -3.02
CA LEU A 26 -16.95 10.73 -2.05
C LEU A 26 -18.48 10.86 -2.30
N SER A 27 -18.91 11.35 -3.47
CA SER A 27 -20.33 11.54 -3.79
C SER A 27 -20.99 10.29 -4.37
N SER A 28 -22.31 10.16 -4.13
CA SER A 28 -23.12 9.14 -4.80
C SER A 28 -23.13 9.31 -6.33
N ASP A 29 -22.95 10.53 -6.84
CA ASP A 29 -22.89 10.79 -8.28
C ASP A 29 -21.63 10.19 -8.91
N LEU A 30 -20.48 10.26 -8.22
CA LEU A 30 -19.26 9.59 -8.64
C LEU A 30 -19.44 8.07 -8.68
N VAL A 31 -20.02 7.47 -7.62
CA VAL A 31 -20.35 6.03 -7.59
C VAL A 31 -21.24 5.64 -8.77
N ASN A 32 -22.32 6.40 -9.00
CA ASN A 32 -23.26 6.15 -10.08
C ASN A 32 -22.61 6.31 -11.46
N HIS A 33 -21.73 7.28 -11.62
CA HIS A 33 -20.96 7.50 -12.84
C HIS A 33 -20.07 6.29 -13.14
N ILE A 34 -19.24 5.88 -12.19
CA ILE A 34 -18.32 4.74 -12.36
C ILE A 34 -19.11 3.46 -12.71
N ASN A 35 -20.17 3.16 -11.95
CA ASN A 35 -20.95 1.95 -12.19
C ASN A 35 -21.70 1.95 -13.54
N LYS A 36 -21.97 3.13 -14.12
CA LYS A 36 -22.55 3.25 -15.48
C LYS A 36 -21.53 3.00 -16.59
N LEU A 37 -20.24 3.20 -16.35
CA LEU A 37 -19.18 2.93 -17.33
C LEU A 37 -19.00 1.42 -17.59
N ASN A 38 -19.56 0.56 -16.73
CA ASN A 38 -19.48 -0.90 -16.83
C ASN A 38 -18.03 -1.40 -16.96
N THR A 39 -17.15 -0.87 -16.10
CA THR A 39 -15.74 -1.29 -16.00
C THR A 39 -15.61 -2.65 -15.32
N THR A 40 -14.36 -3.10 -15.16
CA THR A 40 -13.97 -4.34 -14.49
C THR A 40 -14.15 -4.34 -12.98
N TRP A 41 -14.68 -3.25 -12.39
CA TRP A 41 -14.86 -3.13 -10.94
C TRP A 41 -16.17 -2.43 -10.58
N LYS A 42 -16.58 -2.57 -9.32
CA LYS A 42 -17.77 -1.92 -8.77
C LYS A 42 -17.40 -0.90 -7.72
N ALA A 43 -17.97 0.30 -7.87
CA ALA A 43 -17.84 1.37 -6.92
C ALA A 43 -18.96 1.32 -5.88
N GLY A 44 -18.64 1.73 -4.66
CA GLY A 44 -19.58 1.96 -3.57
C GLY A 44 -18.93 2.81 -2.49
N HIS A 45 -19.74 3.37 -1.60
CA HIS A 45 -19.21 4.19 -0.52
C HIS A 45 -18.37 3.35 0.44
N ASN A 46 -17.07 3.63 0.51
CA ASN A 46 -16.28 3.27 1.66
C ASN A 46 -16.35 4.41 2.65
N PHE A 47 -15.94 5.63 2.32
CA PHE A 47 -15.91 6.72 3.29
C PHE A 47 -17.28 7.39 3.49
N HIS A 48 -17.68 7.60 4.76
CA HIS A 48 -18.89 8.34 5.13
C HIS A 48 -18.54 9.51 6.05
N ASN A 49 -18.98 10.72 5.72
CA ASN A 49 -18.69 11.95 6.48
C ASN A 49 -17.19 12.24 6.71
N ALA A 50 -16.31 11.67 5.86
CA ALA A 50 -14.87 11.89 5.94
C ALA A 50 -14.48 13.21 5.27
N ASP A 51 -13.57 13.95 5.90
CA ASP A 51 -12.96 15.13 5.31
C ASP A 51 -11.91 14.72 4.25
N MET A 52 -11.85 15.39 3.10
CA MET A 52 -10.84 15.08 2.09
C MET A 52 -9.40 15.34 2.57
N SER A 53 -9.18 16.22 3.54
CA SER A 53 -7.89 16.39 4.22
C SER A 53 -7.47 15.12 4.96
N TYR A 54 -8.42 14.42 5.59
CA TYR A 54 -8.20 13.13 6.23
C TYR A 54 -7.82 12.07 5.20
N VAL A 55 -8.59 11.96 4.11
CA VAL A 55 -8.32 11.00 3.02
C VAL A 55 -6.96 11.24 2.37
N LYS A 56 -6.59 12.51 2.14
CA LYS A 56 -5.25 12.85 1.63
C LYS A 56 -4.15 12.41 2.57
N LYS A 57 -4.36 12.51 3.89
CA LYS A 57 -3.40 12.05 4.90
C LYS A 57 -3.19 10.54 4.87
N LEU A 58 -4.19 9.75 4.47
CA LEU A 58 -4.03 8.30 4.28
C LEU A 58 -3.01 7.96 3.17
N CYS A 59 -2.90 8.83 2.15
CA CYS A 59 -1.94 8.72 1.06
C CYS A 59 -0.57 9.27 1.47
N GLY A 60 0.08 8.58 2.41
CA GLY A 60 1.33 8.99 3.05
C GLY A 60 2.61 8.56 2.34
N THR A 61 2.62 8.30 1.04
CA THR A 61 3.85 7.87 0.35
C THR A 61 4.35 8.92 -0.63
N PHE A 62 5.64 9.25 -0.53
CA PHE A 62 6.32 10.10 -1.49
C PHE A 62 6.87 9.25 -2.63
N LEU A 63 6.16 9.29 -3.77
CA LEU A 63 6.58 8.62 -5.01
C LEU A 63 7.81 9.31 -5.63
N GLY A 64 8.61 8.55 -6.37
CA GLY A 64 9.82 9.02 -7.04
C GLY A 64 10.97 9.33 -6.08
N GLY A 65 10.93 8.79 -4.86
CA GLY A 65 11.95 8.97 -3.83
C GLY A 65 13.27 8.25 -4.11
N PRO A 66 14.16 8.16 -3.09
CA PRO A 66 15.40 7.41 -3.20
C PRO A 66 15.14 5.97 -3.65
N LYS A 67 15.93 5.45 -4.57
CA LYS A 67 15.82 4.05 -5.02
C LYS A 67 16.85 3.18 -4.32
N LEU A 68 16.45 1.97 -3.96
CA LEU A 68 17.37 0.92 -3.57
C LEU A 68 18.07 0.36 -4.83
N PRO A 69 19.25 -0.27 -4.70
CA PRO A 69 19.83 -1.04 -5.79
C PRO A 69 18.81 -2.06 -6.31
N GLU A 70 18.65 -2.13 -7.63
CA GLU A 70 17.78 -3.13 -8.24
C GLU A 70 18.42 -4.51 -8.15
N ARG A 71 17.62 -5.53 -7.83
CA ARG A 71 18.08 -6.92 -7.92
C ARG A 71 18.27 -7.32 -9.38
N VAL A 72 19.13 -8.30 -9.63
CA VAL A 72 19.29 -8.88 -10.96
C VAL A 72 18.04 -9.65 -11.38
N ASP A 73 17.73 -9.61 -12.67
CA ASP A 73 16.66 -10.37 -13.30
C ASP A 73 16.90 -11.89 -13.15
N PHE A 74 15.86 -12.64 -12.83
CA PHE A 74 15.94 -14.11 -12.73
C PHE A 74 14.69 -14.83 -13.22
N ALA A 75 13.68 -14.11 -13.70
CA ALA A 75 12.39 -14.69 -14.06
C ALA A 75 12.36 -15.34 -15.45
N ALA A 76 13.40 -15.16 -16.26
CA ALA A 76 13.43 -15.59 -17.66
C ALA A 76 12.99 -17.06 -17.84
N ASP A 77 13.57 -17.97 -17.06
CA ASP A 77 13.34 -19.42 -17.16
C ASP A 77 12.27 -19.94 -16.17
N MET A 78 11.54 -19.04 -15.50
CA MET A 78 10.50 -19.44 -14.55
C MET A 78 9.15 -19.61 -15.24
N GLU A 79 8.57 -20.79 -15.06
CA GLU A 79 7.16 -21.10 -15.35
C GLU A 79 6.32 -20.70 -14.13
N LEU A 80 5.64 -19.56 -14.24
CA LEU A 80 4.81 -19.01 -13.15
C LEU A 80 3.33 -19.35 -13.41
N PRO A 81 2.54 -19.67 -12.36
CA PRO A 81 1.13 -19.98 -12.54
C PRO A 81 0.33 -18.74 -12.96
N ASP A 82 -0.80 -18.96 -13.64
CA ASP A 82 -1.72 -17.87 -14.04
C ASP A 82 -2.33 -17.15 -12.83
N ASN A 83 -2.51 -17.86 -11.72
CA ASN A 83 -3.05 -17.34 -10.47
C ASN A 83 -2.16 -17.77 -9.30
N PHE A 84 -1.89 -16.85 -8.40
CA PHE A 84 -1.09 -17.10 -7.20
C PHE A 84 -1.59 -16.25 -6.04
N ASP A 85 -1.70 -16.88 -4.87
CA ASP A 85 -2.05 -16.21 -3.63
C ASP A 85 -1.11 -16.70 -2.54
N SER A 86 -0.29 -15.78 -2.00
CA SER A 86 0.68 -16.10 -0.93
C SER A 86 0.03 -16.74 0.29
N ARG A 87 -1.24 -16.44 0.59
CA ARG A 87 -1.98 -17.03 1.72
C ARG A 87 -2.21 -18.52 1.52
N THR A 88 -2.44 -18.93 0.27
CA THR A 88 -2.62 -20.35 -0.10
C THR A 88 -1.29 -21.09 -0.20
N GLN A 89 -0.23 -20.39 -0.67
CA GLN A 89 1.10 -20.97 -0.81
C GLN A 89 1.78 -21.20 0.55
N TRP A 90 1.61 -20.28 1.49
CA TRP A 90 2.19 -20.35 2.83
C TRP A 90 1.09 -20.27 3.92
N PRO A 91 0.23 -21.29 4.04
CA PRO A 91 -0.92 -21.26 4.94
C PRO A 91 -0.52 -21.23 6.43
N ASN A 92 0.71 -21.64 6.75
CA ASN A 92 1.25 -21.61 8.10
C ASN A 92 1.87 -20.26 8.48
N CYS A 93 1.74 -19.24 7.62
CA CYS A 93 2.20 -17.87 7.87
C CYS A 93 0.99 -16.93 8.04
N PRO A 94 0.46 -16.78 9.26
CA PRO A 94 -0.80 -16.06 9.50
C PRO A 94 -0.71 -14.57 9.15
N THR A 95 0.47 -13.96 9.26
CA THR A 95 0.68 -12.53 8.93
C THR A 95 0.29 -12.20 7.49
N ILE A 96 0.37 -13.16 6.56
CA ILE A 96 0.06 -12.92 5.15
C ILE A 96 -1.42 -12.55 4.97
N SER A 97 -2.29 -13.10 5.83
CA SER A 97 -3.74 -12.85 5.80
C SER A 97 -4.16 -11.66 6.65
N GLU A 98 -3.25 -11.11 7.46
CA GLU A 98 -3.55 -9.96 8.32
C GLU A 98 -3.74 -8.69 7.47
N ILE A 99 -4.79 -7.94 7.80
CA ILE A 99 -5.01 -6.57 7.34
C ILE A 99 -4.86 -5.66 8.55
N ARG A 100 -4.09 -4.59 8.38
CA ARG A 100 -3.84 -3.61 9.44
C ARG A 100 -4.54 -2.28 9.14
N ASP A 101 -4.42 -1.37 10.10
CA ASP A 101 -5.02 -0.04 10.04
C ASP A 101 -4.00 1.02 10.45
N GLN A 102 -3.69 1.93 9.52
CA GLN A 102 -2.76 3.03 9.76
C GLN A 102 -3.34 4.17 10.61
N GLY A 103 -4.65 4.17 10.86
CA GLY A 103 -5.37 5.25 11.56
C GLY A 103 -5.27 6.58 10.81
N SER A 104 -5.39 7.70 11.53
CA SER A 104 -5.25 9.06 10.97
C SER A 104 -3.79 9.51 10.77
N CYS A 105 -2.95 8.64 10.22
CA CYS A 105 -1.53 8.84 10.01
C CYS A 105 -1.14 8.39 8.60
N GLY A 106 -0.37 9.19 7.87
CA GLY A 106 0.21 8.83 6.57
C GLY A 106 1.40 7.90 6.72
N SER A 107 1.22 6.76 7.39
CA SER A 107 2.24 5.77 7.69
C SER A 107 2.21 4.57 6.75
N CYS A 108 1.44 4.60 5.65
CA CYS A 108 1.35 3.48 4.71
C CYS A 108 2.71 2.98 4.20
N TRP A 109 3.69 3.87 3.98
CA TRP A 109 5.08 3.55 3.64
C TRP A 109 5.81 2.70 4.69
N ALA A 110 5.36 2.73 5.94
CA ALA A 110 5.86 1.87 7.01
C ALA A 110 5.04 0.58 7.10
N PHE A 111 3.73 0.64 6.84
CA PHE A 111 2.84 -0.52 6.88
C PHE A 111 3.14 -1.53 5.78
N GLY A 112 3.22 -1.09 4.51
CA GLY A 112 3.58 -1.97 3.40
C GLY A 112 4.91 -2.70 3.66
N ALA A 113 5.90 -1.98 4.19
CA ALA A 113 7.18 -2.53 4.59
C ALA A 113 7.05 -3.57 5.70
N VAL A 114 6.48 -3.23 6.87
CA VAL A 114 6.48 -4.17 8.02
C VAL A 114 5.56 -5.36 7.81
N GLU A 115 4.48 -5.21 7.05
CA GLU A 115 3.61 -6.34 6.69
C GLU A 115 4.37 -7.33 5.80
N ALA A 116 5.01 -6.85 4.73
CA ALA A 116 5.82 -7.71 3.86
C ALA A 116 7.04 -8.31 4.58
N ILE A 117 7.69 -7.56 5.48
CA ILE A 117 8.78 -8.08 6.31
C ILE A 117 8.29 -9.19 7.24
N SER A 118 7.13 -9.02 7.90
CA SER A 118 6.53 -10.02 8.79
C SER A 118 6.28 -11.33 8.04
N ASP A 119 5.70 -11.22 6.85
CA ASP A 119 5.44 -12.36 5.96
C ASP A 119 6.73 -13.07 5.57
N ARG A 120 7.73 -12.30 5.13
CA ARG A 120 9.02 -12.83 4.70
C ARG A 120 9.78 -13.50 5.82
N ILE A 121 9.71 -13.00 7.06
CA ILE A 121 10.30 -13.69 8.21
C ILE A 121 9.69 -15.10 8.33
N CYS A 122 8.37 -15.22 8.24
CA CYS A 122 7.70 -16.51 8.31
C CYS A 122 8.05 -17.41 7.12
N VAL A 123 7.96 -16.90 5.89
CA VAL A 123 8.28 -17.65 4.66
C VAL A 123 9.71 -18.19 4.70
N HIS A 124 10.70 -17.33 4.98
CA HIS A 124 12.12 -17.71 4.94
C HIS A 124 12.58 -18.53 6.15
N THR A 125 11.83 -18.51 7.26
CA THR A 125 12.05 -19.44 8.38
C THR A 125 11.26 -20.74 8.24
N ASN A 126 10.57 -20.95 7.11
CA ASN A 126 9.70 -22.09 6.84
C ASN A 126 8.65 -22.29 7.95
N ALA A 127 7.94 -21.21 8.28
CA ALA A 127 6.90 -21.11 9.31
C ALA A 127 7.36 -21.40 10.76
N LYS A 128 8.67 -21.50 11.02
CA LYS A 128 9.19 -21.69 12.39
C LYS A 128 9.10 -20.44 13.25
N VAL A 129 9.09 -19.27 12.63
CA VAL A 129 8.96 -17.98 13.32
C VAL A 129 7.91 -17.14 12.60
N SER A 130 6.83 -16.81 13.29
CA SER A 130 5.84 -15.84 12.83
C SER A 130 5.84 -14.68 13.81
N VAL A 131 6.09 -13.47 13.32
CA VAL A 131 6.16 -12.27 14.16
C VAL A 131 5.58 -11.10 13.40
N GLU A 132 4.75 -10.33 14.10
CA GLU A 132 4.24 -9.05 13.65
C GLU A 132 5.32 -8.00 13.88
N VAL A 133 5.89 -7.44 12.81
CA VAL A 133 6.91 -6.39 12.91
C VAL A 133 6.24 -5.04 13.18
N SER A 134 6.84 -4.27 14.08
CA SER A 134 6.28 -3.03 14.60
C SER A 134 6.31 -1.90 13.58
N ALA A 135 5.13 -1.54 13.06
CA ALA A 135 4.94 -0.30 12.30
C ALA A 135 5.26 0.93 13.17
N GLU A 136 4.98 0.88 14.47
CA GLU A 136 5.24 1.94 15.45
C GLU A 136 6.73 2.25 15.57
N ASP A 137 7.57 1.20 15.66
CA ASP A 137 9.00 1.35 15.77
C ASP A 137 9.60 1.97 14.51
N LEU A 138 9.20 1.48 13.34
CA LEU A 138 9.64 2.04 12.06
C LEU A 138 9.21 3.51 11.90
N LEU A 139 7.91 3.77 12.10
CA LEU A 139 7.28 5.08 11.98
C LEU A 139 7.96 6.13 12.85
N SER A 140 8.20 5.78 14.12
CA SER A 140 8.67 6.74 15.13
C SER A 140 10.20 6.87 15.18
N CYS A 141 10.96 5.82 14.85
CA CYS A 141 12.41 5.77 15.10
C CYS A 141 13.30 5.83 13.85
N CYS A 142 12.75 5.76 12.63
CA CYS A 142 13.57 5.92 11.41
C CYS A 142 14.06 7.36 11.20
N GLY A 143 13.19 8.34 11.48
CA GLY A 143 13.52 9.74 11.26
C GLY A 143 13.65 10.09 9.77
N PHE A 144 14.49 11.08 9.46
CA PHE A 144 14.57 11.69 8.12
C PHE A 144 14.99 10.74 6.99
N GLU A 145 15.63 9.62 7.30
CA GLU A 145 15.96 8.59 6.30
C GLU A 145 14.71 8.01 5.65
N CYS A 146 13.62 7.84 6.41
CA CYS A 146 12.35 7.36 5.90
C CYS A 146 11.37 8.49 5.56
N GLY A 147 11.66 9.73 5.92
CA GLY A 147 10.79 10.89 5.63
C GLY A 147 10.26 11.58 6.88
N MET A 148 8.96 11.89 6.89
CA MET A 148 8.30 12.82 7.82
C MET A 148 7.24 12.13 8.70
N GLY A 149 7.40 10.83 8.96
CA GLY A 149 6.53 10.04 9.84
C GLY A 149 5.09 9.98 9.32
N CYS A 150 4.13 10.48 10.11
CA CYS A 150 2.71 10.53 9.72
C CYS A 150 2.39 11.53 8.61
N ASN A 151 3.35 12.36 8.18
CA ASN A 151 3.18 13.27 7.04
C ASN A 151 3.78 12.70 5.74
N GLY A 152 4.12 11.42 5.79
CA GLY A 152 4.55 10.64 4.65
C GLY A 152 6.02 10.28 4.66
N GLY A 153 6.36 9.28 3.84
CA GLY A 153 7.68 8.69 3.82
C GLY A 153 7.99 7.91 2.55
N TYR A 154 9.18 7.31 2.56
CA TYR A 154 9.78 6.58 1.45
C TYR A 154 9.88 5.09 1.77
N PRO A 155 9.20 4.21 1.01
CA PRO A 155 9.31 2.75 1.16
C PRO A 155 10.77 2.26 1.17
N SER A 156 11.59 2.76 0.26
CA SER A 156 13.02 2.41 0.19
C SER A 156 13.79 2.68 1.49
N GLY A 157 13.50 3.81 2.15
CA GLY A 157 14.07 4.17 3.45
C GLY A 157 13.68 3.18 4.54
N ALA A 158 12.44 2.69 4.53
CA ALA A 158 11.96 1.71 5.50
C ALA A 158 12.74 0.40 5.43
N TRP A 159 12.89 -0.17 4.23
CA TRP A 159 13.64 -1.40 4.04
C TRP A 159 15.13 -1.23 4.35
N ARG A 160 15.71 -0.08 4.01
CA ARG A 160 17.09 0.25 4.40
C ARG A 160 17.25 0.30 5.91
N TYR A 161 16.35 0.99 6.62
CA TYR A 161 16.36 1.05 8.08
C TYR A 161 16.26 -0.34 8.72
N TRP A 162 15.41 -1.22 8.19
CA TRP A 162 15.31 -2.61 8.65
C TRP A 162 16.64 -3.38 8.50
N THR A 163 17.38 -3.17 7.42
CA THR A 163 18.70 -3.81 7.24
C THR A 163 19.77 -3.23 8.16
N GLU A 164 19.81 -1.91 8.36
CA GLU A 164 20.86 -1.22 9.12
C GLU A 164 20.63 -1.23 10.64
N ARG A 165 19.37 -1.10 11.06
CA ARG A 165 18.98 -0.87 12.47
C ARG A 165 18.05 -1.95 13.03
N GLY A 166 17.35 -2.67 12.15
CA GLY A 166 16.35 -3.66 12.54
C GLY A 166 15.08 -3.04 13.13
N LEU A 167 14.05 -3.87 13.27
CA LEU A 167 12.74 -3.49 13.80
C LEU A 167 12.31 -4.47 14.89
N VAL A 168 11.69 -3.98 15.95
CA VAL A 168 11.13 -4.86 16.99
C VAL A 168 9.77 -5.41 16.55
N SER A 169 9.25 -6.39 17.28
CA SER A 169 7.88 -6.87 17.12
C SER A 169 6.87 -5.84 17.63
N GLY A 170 5.65 -5.88 17.09
CA GLY A 170 4.58 -4.97 17.43
C GLY A 170 3.36 -5.18 16.55
N GLY A 171 2.25 -5.52 17.18
CA GLY A 171 0.98 -5.77 16.50
C GLY A 171 0.07 -4.57 16.39
N LEU A 172 -1.21 -4.86 16.22
CA LEU A 172 -2.29 -3.87 16.09
C LEU A 172 -2.43 -3.00 17.34
N TYR A 173 -3.15 -1.89 17.18
CA TYR A 173 -3.53 -1.02 18.29
C TYR A 173 -4.24 -1.79 19.40
N ASP A 174 -3.81 -1.57 20.65
CA ASP A 174 -4.36 -2.17 21.87
C ASP A 174 -4.37 -3.72 21.89
N SER A 175 -3.55 -4.36 21.04
CA SER A 175 -3.45 -5.83 20.97
C SER A 175 -2.58 -6.42 22.10
N HIS A 176 -1.69 -5.62 22.68
CA HIS A 176 -0.61 -6.06 23.56
C HIS A 176 0.28 -7.17 22.95
N VAL A 177 0.37 -7.22 21.62
CA VAL A 177 1.20 -8.17 20.88
C VAL A 177 2.54 -7.54 20.50
N GLY A 178 3.63 -8.16 20.95
CA GLY A 178 4.99 -7.74 20.62
C GLY A 178 5.54 -6.62 21.51
N CYS A 179 6.74 -6.16 21.19
CA CYS A 179 7.46 -5.15 21.95
C CYS A 179 6.80 -3.76 21.88
N ARG A 180 6.42 -3.31 20.67
CA ARG A 180 5.80 -2.00 20.45
C ARG A 180 4.58 -2.12 19.51
N PRO A 181 3.40 -2.49 20.04
CA PRO A 181 2.15 -2.40 19.30
C PRO A 181 1.90 -0.97 18.77
N TYR A 182 1.07 -0.86 17.74
CA TYR A 182 0.74 0.43 17.14
C TYR A 182 0.01 1.35 18.12
N SER A 183 0.46 2.60 18.29
CA SER A 183 -0.11 3.51 19.30
C SER A 183 -1.25 4.38 18.79
N ILE A 184 -1.44 4.46 17.46
CA ILE A 184 -2.45 5.30 16.84
C ILE A 184 -3.73 4.47 16.67
N PRO A 185 -4.86 4.91 17.25
CA PRO A 185 -6.10 4.15 17.20
C PRO A 185 -6.64 4.05 15.77
N PRO A 186 -7.29 2.92 15.41
CA PRO A 186 -8.13 2.87 14.23
C PRO A 186 -9.28 3.88 14.40
N CYS A 187 -9.71 4.49 13.31
CA CYS A 187 -10.85 5.41 13.33
C CYS A 187 -11.92 4.95 12.34
N GLU A 188 -13.12 5.51 12.46
CA GLU A 188 -14.22 5.23 11.53
C GLU A 188 -13.95 5.86 10.17
N HIS A 189 -13.23 5.11 9.36
CA HIS A 189 -12.94 5.50 7.99
C HIS A 189 -14.20 5.45 7.12
N HIS A 190 -15.11 4.51 7.42
CA HIS A 190 -16.01 3.96 6.40
C HIS A 190 -17.46 3.65 6.79
N VAL A 191 -17.86 3.73 8.06
CA VAL A 191 -19.24 3.45 8.54
C VAL A 191 -19.49 4.13 9.88
N ASN A 192 -20.76 4.42 10.23
CA ASN A 192 -21.16 4.61 11.63
C ASN A 192 -20.97 3.26 12.33
N GLY A 193 -19.88 3.10 13.09
CA GLY A 193 -19.49 1.88 13.77
C GLY A 193 -19.35 2.09 15.28
N SER A 194 -18.35 1.45 15.87
CA SER A 194 -17.97 1.62 17.28
C SER A 194 -16.61 2.32 17.49
N ARG A 195 -15.95 2.80 16.43
CA ARG A 195 -14.62 3.44 16.48
C ARG A 195 -14.78 4.98 16.58
N PRO A 196 -13.77 5.74 17.00
CA PRO A 196 -13.87 7.20 17.02
C PRO A 196 -13.90 7.79 15.59
N PRO A 197 -14.53 8.97 15.38
CA PRO A 197 -14.51 9.65 14.08
C PRO A 197 -13.09 9.98 13.62
N CYS A 198 -12.80 9.78 12.34
CA CYS A 198 -11.53 10.17 11.76
C CYS A 198 -11.45 11.70 11.61
N THR A 199 -10.52 12.33 12.34
CA THR A 199 -10.15 13.74 12.11
C THR A 199 -8.79 13.80 11.41
N GLY A 200 -8.68 14.64 10.38
CA GLY A 200 -7.40 14.86 9.67
C GLY A 200 -6.33 15.54 10.55
N GLU A 201 -6.77 16.23 11.61
CA GLU A 201 -5.94 17.06 12.48
C GLU A 201 -5.34 16.30 13.70
N GLY A 202 -5.77 15.07 13.96
CA GLY A 202 -5.48 14.36 15.21
C GLY A 202 -4.24 13.46 15.17
N GLY A 203 -3.04 14.03 15.21
CA GLY A 203 -1.84 13.30 15.65
C GLY A 203 -0.58 13.62 14.86
N GLY A 204 0.43 14.16 15.54
CA GLY A 204 1.80 14.14 15.05
C GLY A 204 2.41 12.75 15.17
N THR A 205 3.52 12.52 14.49
CA THR A 205 4.26 11.25 14.58
C THR A 205 4.58 10.92 16.05
N PRO A 206 4.26 9.72 16.56
CA PRO A 206 4.66 9.29 17.89
C PRO A 206 6.16 9.46 18.11
N ARG A 207 6.56 9.77 19.35
CA ARG A 207 7.99 9.89 19.68
C ARG A 207 8.65 8.51 19.64
N CYS A 208 9.87 8.44 19.11
CA CYS A 208 10.68 7.23 19.20
C CYS A 208 10.90 6.82 20.66
N SER A 209 10.36 5.68 21.06
CA SER A 209 10.63 5.04 22.35
C SER A 209 11.42 3.76 22.10
N ARG A 210 12.60 3.63 22.74
CA ARG A 210 13.45 2.44 22.62
C ARG A 210 13.25 1.48 23.79
N HIS A 211 11.99 1.31 24.17
CA HIS A 211 11.53 0.44 25.25
C HIS A 211 10.28 -0.32 24.77
N CYS A 212 10.16 -1.57 25.18
CA CYS A 212 8.96 -2.37 24.95
C CYS A 212 7.87 -2.01 25.96
N GLU A 213 6.63 -2.40 25.67
CA GLU A 213 5.53 -2.31 26.63
C GLU A 213 5.84 -3.07 27.93
N PRO A 214 5.39 -2.57 29.10
CA PRO A 214 5.53 -3.26 30.36
C PRO A 214 4.95 -4.68 30.32
N GLY A 215 5.68 -5.65 30.85
CA GLY A 215 5.27 -7.06 30.84
C GLY A 215 5.73 -7.85 29.61
N TYR A 216 6.21 -7.17 28.56
CA TYR A 216 6.86 -7.84 27.43
C TYR A 216 8.30 -8.26 27.77
N SER A 217 8.71 -9.40 27.23
CA SER A 217 10.10 -9.85 27.18
C SER A 217 10.31 -10.57 25.85
N PRO A 218 11.44 -10.38 25.16
CA PRO A 218 12.72 -9.82 25.63
C PRO A 218 12.79 -8.27 25.60
N SER A 219 13.97 -7.68 25.90
CA SER A 219 14.16 -6.22 25.84
C SER A 219 14.11 -5.68 24.41
N TYR A 220 13.90 -4.37 24.24
CA TYR A 220 13.84 -3.71 22.92
C TYR A 220 15.04 -4.04 22.00
N LYS A 221 16.26 -4.09 22.55
CA LYS A 221 17.45 -4.41 21.73
C LYS A 221 17.50 -5.87 21.33
N GLU A 222 17.04 -6.75 22.21
CA GLU A 222 16.99 -8.18 21.96
C GLU A 222 15.83 -8.54 21.02
N ASP A 223 14.74 -7.78 21.01
CA ASP A 223 13.59 -8.04 20.14
C ASP A 223 13.79 -7.60 18.68
N LYS A 224 14.93 -6.97 18.35
CA LYS A 224 15.21 -6.49 16.99
C LYS A 224 15.35 -7.65 15.99
N HIS A 225 14.61 -7.53 14.89
CA HIS A 225 14.69 -8.36 13.70
C HIS A 225 15.35 -7.60 12.55
N TYR A 226 16.37 -8.19 11.93
CA TYR A 226 17.17 -7.54 10.89
C TYR A 226 16.95 -8.16 9.51
N GLY A 227 17.08 -7.31 8.49
CA GLY A 227 17.31 -7.74 7.11
C GLY A 227 18.78 -8.09 6.87
N ILE A 228 19.05 -8.92 5.87
CA ILE A 228 20.38 -9.10 5.28
C ILE A 228 20.60 -8.04 4.20
N THR A 229 19.59 -7.84 3.36
CA THR A 229 19.64 -6.94 2.21
C THR A 229 18.25 -6.41 1.89
N SER A 230 18.22 -5.25 1.24
CA SER A 230 17.02 -4.63 0.66
C SER A 230 17.34 -4.19 -0.76
N TYR A 231 16.36 -4.28 -1.64
CA TYR A 231 16.52 -4.03 -3.07
C TYR A 231 15.21 -3.57 -3.72
N GLY A 232 15.35 -2.89 -4.85
CA GLY A 232 14.24 -2.67 -5.79
C GLY A 232 14.02 -3.91 -6.64
N VAL A 233 12.76 -4.22 -6.95
CA VAL A 233 12.41 -5.21 -7.97
C VAL A 233 12.31 -4.49 -9.31
N PRO A 234 12.92 -5.02 -10.39
CA PRO A 234 12.81 -4.42 -11.72
C PRO A 234 11.35 -4.17 -12.11
N ARG A 235 11.09 -3.05 -12.80
CA ARG A 235 9.76 -2.70 -13.36
C ARG A 235 9.42 -3.64 -14.52
N SER A 236 9.08 -4.87 -14.17
CA SER A 236 8.74 -5.97 -15.05
C SER A 236 7.74 -6.85 -14.34
N GLU A 237 6.56 -7.00 -14.94
CA GLU A 237 5.48 -7.86 -14.43
C GLU A 237 6.02 -9.24 -14.04
N LYS A 238 6.78 -9.89 -14.93
CA LYS A 238 7.33 -11.23 -14.69
C LYS A 238 8.32 -11.26 -13.52
N GLU A 239 9.13 -10.22 -13.36
CA GLU A 239 10.08 -10.13 -12.25
C GLU A 239 9.38 -9.90 -10.90
N ILE A 240 8.31 -9.11 -10.87
CA ILE A 240 7.49 -8.91 -9.67
C ILE A 240 6.78 -10.21 -9.29
N MET A 241 6.18 -10.92 -10.26
CA MET A 241 5.57 -12.23 -10.03
C MET A 241 6.60 -13.23 -9.50
N ALA A 242 7.79 -13.29 -10.11
CA ALA A 242 8.86 -14.21 -9.70
C ALA A 242 9.39 -13.93 -8.29
N GLU A 243 9.49 -12.65 -7.92
CA GLU A 243 9.87 -12.25 -6.56
C GLU A 243 8.85 -12.72 -5.53
N ILE A 244 7.57 -12.46 -5.80
CA ILE A 244 6.47 -12.87 -4.90
C ILE A 244 6.40 -14.39 -4.81
N TYR A 245 6.50 -15.11 -5.94
CA TYR A 245 6.45 -16.57 -5.99
C TYR A 245 7.53 -17.23 -5.13
N LYS A 246 8.76 -16.69 -5.20
CA LYS A 246 9.94 -17.30 -4.58
C LYS A 246 10.11 -16.88 -3.13
N ASN A 247 9.87 -15.61 -2.82
CA ASN A 247 10.27 -15.00 -1.56
C ASN A 247 9.09 -14.46 -0.75
N GLY A 248 7.87 -14.51 -1.28
CA GLY A 248 6.67 -13.99 -0.61
C GLY A 248 6.41 -12.51 -0.88
N PRO A 249 5.39 -11.93 -0.21
CA PRO A 249 4.87 -10.60 -0.51
C PRO A 249 5.91 -9.49 -0.57
N VAL A 250 5.64 -8.47 -1.39
CA VAL A 250 6.51 -7.30 -1.60
C VAL A 250 5.77 -6.03 -1.21
N GLU A 251 6.52 -4.96 -0.93
CA GLU A 251 5.93 -3.63 -0.84
C GLU A 251 5.95 -2.96 -2.21
N GLY A 252 4.86 -2.32 -2.58
CA GLY A 252 4.76 -1.47 -3.77
C GLY A 252 4.12 -0.14 -3.42
N ALA A 253 4.09 0.79 -4.37
CA ALA A 253 3.37 2.04 -4.23
C ALA A 253 2.69 2.42 -5.54
N PHE A 254 1.59 3.17 -5.45
CA PHE A 254 0.84 3.63 -6.61
C PHE A 254 0.17 4.98 -6.31
N ILE A 255 -0.32 5.61 -7.38
CA ILE A 255 -1.08 6.86 -7.30
C ILE A 255 -2.55 6.53 -6.99
N VAL A 256 -3.04 7.06 -5.88
CA VAL A 256 -4.46 7.00 -5.52
C VAL A 256 -5.19 8.15 -6.19
N TYR A 257 -6.30 7.83 -6.85
CA TYR A 257 -7.27 8.77 -7.40
C TYR A 257 -8.56 8.72 -6.58
N GLU A 258 -9.41 9.75 -6.70
CA GLU A 258 -10.63 9.86 -5.90
C GLU A 258 -11.61 8.68 -6.13
N ASP A 259 -11.64 8.10 -7.32
CA ASP A 259 -12.47 6.94 -7.62
C ASP A 259 -12.01 5.66 -6.89
N PHE A 260 -10.71 5.48 -6.66
CA PHE A 260 -10.15 4.34 -5.92
C PHE A 260 -10.73 4.26 -4.50
N LEU A 261 -10.98 5.40 -3.88
CA LEU A 261 -11.58 5.49 -2.55
C LEU A 261 -12.94 4.78 -2.47
N MET A 262 -13.60 4.58 -3.62
CA MET A 262 -14.91 3.94 -3.76
C MET A 262 -14.82 2.46 -4.14
N TYR A 263 -13.64 1.86 -4.20
CA TYR A 263 -13.48 0.46 -4.59
C TYR A 263 -14.27 -0.48 -3.66
N LYS A 264 -15.04 -1.42 -4.23
CA LYS A 264 -15.69 -2.50 -3.46
C LYS A 264 -15.30 -3.90 -3.93
N SER A 265 -15.17 -4.12 -5.23
CA SER A 265 -14.84 -5.43 -5.80
C SER A 265 -14.45 -5.34 -7.27
N GLY A 266 -13.89 -6.43 -7.81
CA GLY A 266 -13.41 -6.53 -9.18
C GLY A 266 -11.99 -5.99 -9.36
N VAL A 267 -11.55 -5.79 -10.59
CA VAL A 267 -10.21 -5.30 -10.92
C VAL A 267 -10.25 -3.79 -11.14
N TYR A 268 -9.67 -3.03 -10.20
CA TYR A 268 -9.64 -1.57 -10.26
C TYR A 268 -8.87 -1.08 -11.49
N GLN A 269 -9.50 -0.15 -12.20
CA GLN A 269 -8.95 0.67 -13.27
C GLN A 269 -9.46 2.10 -13.08
N HIS A 270 -8.54 3.06 -13.06
CA HIS A 270 -8.88 4.47 -12.85
C HIS A 270 -9.67 4.98 -14.05
N VAL A 271 -10.79 5.66 -13.79
CA VAL A 271 -11.70 6.21 -14.80
C VAL A 271 -12.16 7.63 -14.53
N SER A 272 -12.08 8.10 -13.28
CA SER A 272 -12.56 9.43 -12.91
C SER A 272 -11.95 9.97 -11.63
N GLY A 273 -12.05 11.27 -11.41
CA GLY A 273 -11.58 11.93 -10.19
C GLY A 273 -10.12 12.37 -10.24
N GLU A 274 -9.78 13.31 -9.36
CA GLU A 274 -8.43 13.88 -9.28
C GLU A 274 -7.45 12.96 -8.55
N GLN A 275 -6.16 13.25 -8.70
CA GLN A 275 -5.12 12.59 -7.91
C GLN A 275 -5.22 13.02 -6.44
N VAL A 276 -5.28 12.03 -5.55
CA VAL A 276 -5.31 12.23 -4.08
C VAL A 276 -3.90 12.26 -3.51
N GLY A 277 -3.04 11.31 -3.89
CA GLY A 277 -1.67 11.19 -3.39
C GLY A 277 -1.01 9.86 -3.73
N GLY A 278 0.21 9.65 -3.24
CA GLY A 278 0.90 8.37 -3.33
C GLY A 278 0.58 7.48 -2.13
N HIS A 279 0.39 6.19 -2.35
CA HIS A 279 0.05 5.23 -1.30
C HIS A 279 0.86 3.94 -1.47
N ALA A 280 1.49 3.49 -0.38
CA ALA A 280 2.22 2.24 -0.34
C ALA A 280 1.30 1.11 0.14
N ILE A 281 1.55 -0.09 -0.38
CA ILE A 281 0.72 -1.28 -0.21
C ILE A 281 1.58 -2.53 -0.14
N ARG A 282 0.95 -3.66 0.21
CA ARG A 282 1.57 -4.99 0.13
C ARG A 282 0.96 -5.80 -1.01
N ILE A 283 1.78 -6.19 -1.98
CA ILE A 283 1.37 -7.08 -3.09
C ILE A 283 1.68 -8.52 -2.68
N LEU A 284 0.66 -9.37 -2.69
CA LEU A 284 0.76 -10.75 -2.19
C LEU A 284 0.32 -11.81 -3.20
N GLY A 285 -0.03 -11.43 -4.43
CA GLY A 285 -0.42 -12.39 -5.44
C GLY A 285 -0.88 -11.73 -6.73
N TRP A 286 -1.39 -12.56 -7.64
CA TRP A 286 -1.94 -12.14 -8.92
C TRP A 286 -2.96 -13.15 -9.41
N GLY A 287 -3.70 -12.77 -10.44
CA GLY A 287 -4.61 -13.67 -11.13
C GLY A 287 -5.22 -13.05 -12.37
N VAL A 288 -6.24 -13.71 -12.90
CA VAL A 288 -7.07 -13.22 -13.99
C VAL A 288 -8.54 -13.31 -13.58
N GLU A 289 -9.28 -12.22 -13.66
CA GLU A 289 -10.72 -12.18 -13.38
C GLU A 289 -11.45 -11.63 -14.60
N ASN A 290 -12.35 -12.43 -15.20
CA ASN A 290 -13.08 -12.07 -16.42
C ASN A 290 -12.13 -11.53 -17.51
N ASP A 291 -11.10 -12.31 -17.84
CA ASP A 291 -10.04 -11.98 -18.81
C ASP A 291 -9.20 -10.74 -18.46
N THR A 292 -9.36 -10.17 -17.26
CA THR A 292 -8.59 -9.00 -16.81
C THR A 292 -7.48 -9.44 -15.86
N PRO A 293 -6.20 -9.29 -16.21
CA PRO A 293 -5.09 -9.61 -15.31
C PRO A 293 -5.04 -8.61 -14.15
N TYR A 294 -4.75 -9.12 -12.95
CA TYR A 294 -4.68 -8.29 -11.75
C TYR A 294 -3.53 -8.65 -10.81
N TRP A 295 -3.13 -7.69 -9.98
CA TRP A 295 -2.38 -7.87 -8.74
C TRP A 295 -3.34 -8.01 -7.57
N LEU A 296 -3.11 -8.96 -6.67
CA LEU A 296 -3.80 -9.09 -5.39
C LEU A 296 -3.04 -8.30 -4.34
N VAL A 297 -3.72 -7.32 -3.74
CA VAL A 297 -3.10 -6.31 -2.88
C VAL A 297 -3.83 -6.17 -1.56
N ALA A 298 -3.07 -6.12 -0.46
CA ALA A 298 -3.56 -5.78 0.86
C ALA A 298 -3.40 -4.26 1.10
N ASN A 299 -4.46 -3.64 1.58
CA ASN A 299 -4.48 -2.23 1.97
C ASN A 299 -4.26 -2.08 3.49
N SER A 300 -3.99 -0.84 3.93
CA SER A 300 -3.73 -0.49 5.33
C SER A 300 -4.85 0.38 5.94
N TRP A 301 -6.07 0.25 5.41
CA TRP A 301 -7.26 1.01 5.84
C TRP A 301 -8.32 0.12 6.51
N ASN A 302 -7.86 -0.94 7.19
CA ASN A 302 -8.72 -1.90 7.90
C ASN A 302 -9.55 -2.82 6.97
N THR A 303 -10.20 -3.82 7.56
CA THR A 303 -10.91 -4.88 6.84
C THR A 303 -12.26 -4.45 6.29
N ASP A 304 -12.83 -3.34 6.74
CA ASP A 304 -14.13 -2.83 6.29
C ASP A 304 -14.05 -2.05 4.97
N TRP A 305 -12.85 -1.73 4.51
CA TRP A 305 -12.61 -1.14 3.19
C TRP A 305 -12.53 -2.21 2.09
N GLY A 306 -13.09 -1.91 0.90
CA GLY A 306 -12.90 -2.76 -0.28
C GLY A 306 -13.44 -4.18 -0.10
N ASP A 307 -12.63 -5.17 -0.48
CA ASP A 307 -12.94 -6.59 -0.30
C ASP A 307 -12.18 -7.13 0.91
N ASN A 308 -12.76 -6.95 2.11
CA ASN A 308 -12.18 -7.37 3.38
C ASN A 308 -10.78 -6.78 3.65
N GLY A 309 -10.54 -5.53 3.23
CA GLY A 309 -9.25 -4.85 3.29
C GLY A 309 -8.31 -5.11 2.12
N PHE A 310 -8.69 -6.01 1.21
CA PHE A 310 -7.97 -6.29 -0.02
C PHE A 310 -8.58 -5.57 -1.21
N PHE A 311 -7.80 -5.47 -2.28
CA PHE A 311 -8.28 -5.08 -3.60
C PHE A 311 -7.49 -5.77 -4.70
N LYS A 312 -8.02 -5.67 -5.92
CA LYS A 312 -7.35 -6.07 -7.15
C LYS A 312 -7.16 -4.85 -8.03
N ILE A 313 -5.99 -4.72 -8.64
CA ILE A 313 -5.65 -3.62 -9.56
C ILE A 313 -5.04 -4.20 -10.84
N LEU A 314 -5.29 -3.54 -11.97
CA LEU A 314 -4.80 -3.96 -13.28
C LEU A 314 -3.29 -4.22 -13.27
N ARG A 315 -2.89 -5.40 -13.77
CA ARG A 315 -1.51 -5.88 -13.88
C ARG A 315 -1.03 -5.86 -15.33
N GLY A 316 0.26 -5.61 -15.54
CA GLY A 316 0.94 -5.68 -16.83
C GLY A 316 1.01 -4.35 -17.59
N GLU A 317 0.39 -3.30 -17.05
CA GLU A 317 0.35 -1.97 -17.67
C GLU A 317 0.98 -0.88 -16.81
N ASP A 318 1.62 -1.24 -15.68
CA ASP A 318 2.07 -0.28 -14.65
C ASP A 318 0.94 0.70 -14.27
N HIS A 319 -0.28 0.19 -14.16
CA HIS A 319 -1.47 1.00 -13.94
C HIS A 319 -1.35 1.80 -12.63
N CYS A 320 -1.57 3.11 -12.69
CA CYS A 320 -1.32 4.04 -11.58
C CYS A 320 0.12 3.98 -11.00
N GLY A 321 1.10 3.40 -11.71
CA GLY A 321 2.48 3.25 -11.26
C GLY A 321 2.74 2.04 -10.33
N ILE A 322 1.78 1.12 -10.19
CA ILE A 322 1.83 0.00 -9.22
C ILE A 322 3.06 -0.93 -9.39
N GLU A 323 3.67 -0.96 -10.57
CA GLU A 323 4.84 -1.80 -10.88
C GLU A 323 6.16 -1.02 -10.85
N SER A 324 6.11 0.31 -10.65
CA SER A 324 7.27 1.20 -10.74
C SER A 324 8.08 1.32 -9.46
N GLU A 325 7.47 1.10 -8.30
CA GLU A 325 8.10 1.31 -6.97
C GLU A 325 7.98 0.08 -6.08
N VAL A 326 8.30 -1.10 -6.63
CA VAL A 326 8.31 -2.35 -5.88
C VAL A 326 9.66 -2.54 -5.19
N VAL A 327 9.63 -2.70 -3.87
CA VAL A 327 10.80 -2.94 -3.03
C VAL A 327 10.60 -4.16 -2.14
N ALA A 328 11.71 -4.80 -1.82
CA ALA A 328 11.73 -6.03 -1.03
C ALA A 328 13.08 -6.22 -0.34
N GLY A 329 13.22 -7.34 0.37
CA GLY A 329 14.45 -7.72 1.04
C GLY A 329 14.40 -9.13 1.60
N ILE A 330 15.55 -9.62 2.08
CA ILE A 330 15.68 -10.98 2.63
C ILE A 330 15.99 -10.91 4.13
N PRO A 331 15.21 -11.60 4.99
CA PRO A 331 15.42 -11.55 6.44
C PRO A 331 16.68 -12.31 6.87
N ARG A 332 17.30 -11.86 7.98
CA ARG A 332 18.46 -12.53 8.59
C ARG A 332 18.01 -13.72 9.44
N THR A 333 17.80 -14.87 8.81
CA THR A 333 17.22 -16.05 9.48
C THR A 333 18.14 -16.68 10.54
N GLU A 334 19.47 -16.56 10.40
CA GLU A 334 20.44 -17.07 11.38
C GLU A 334 20.23 -16.52 12.80
N GLN A 335 19.64 -15.32 12.93
CA GLN A 335 19.38 -14.70 14.23
C GLN A 335 18.39 -15.51 15.09
N TYR A 336 17.51 -16.30 14.45
CA TYR A 336 16.50 -17.10 15.13
C TYR A 336 17.06 -18.43 15.64
N TRP A 337 18.04 -19.01 14.94
CA TRP A 337 18.61 -20.30 15.33
C TRP A 337 19.61 -20.20 16.47
N LYS A 338 20.20 -19.01 16.69
CA LYS A 338 21.06 -18.76 17.86
C LYS A 338 20.28 -18.63 19.18
N ARG A 339 18.95 -18.57 19.12
CA ARG A 339 18.05 -18.38 20.28
C ARG A 339 17.25 -19.63 20.64
N MET A 340 17.30 -20.67 19.81
CA MET A 340 16.69 -21.99 20.07
C MET A 340 17.71 -22.92 20.71
#